data_AF-A0A1Y1QR68-F1
#
_entry.id   AF-A0A1Y1QR68-F1
#
_cell.length_a   1.000
_cell.length_b   1.000
_cell.length_c   1.000
_cell.angle_alpha   90.00
_cell.angle_beta   90.00
_cell.angle_gamma   90.00
#
_symmetry.space_group_name_H-M   'P 1'
#
loop_
_entity.id
_entity.type
_entity.pdbx_description
1 polymer ?
#
loop_
_entity_poly.entity_id
_entity_poly.type
_entity_poly.pdbx_seq_one_letter_code
_entity_poly.pdbx_strand_id
1 'polypeptide(L)'
;MKLKQKLLLALVASILATPAAFAYTHDTTPTENTAALAHDDVDYHNVSIAVPEIALIDVTPNTTGTAPAITFTAPTDAGAGFTNPVVTGASTLAYSSNVAAVTPGLRKITVAVSSATGAGAADLVAIPAGVTLGMTPTLDSPTAGTVGTCETAPLSSTVTSCDLITGIANYATGINGKTLTYVPTITGAGGMIAHTASGAAKTVRLVYTLSSAS
;
A
#
# COMPACT_ATOMS: atom_id res chain seq x y z
N MET A 1 13.24 -15.38 11.44
CA MET A 1 11.81 -14.99 11.36
C MET A 1 10.92 -16.23 11.42
N LYS A 2 10.40 -16.61 12.59
CA LYS A 2 9.48 -17.77 12.77
C LYS A 2 8.13 -17.39 13.41
N LEU A 3 7.87 -16.10 13.59
CA LEU A 3 6.69 -15.59 14.32
C LEU A 3 5.43 -15.50 13.46
N LYS A 4 5.57 -15.28 12.13
CA LYS A 4 4.43 -15.04 11.22
C LYS A 4 3.59 -16.30 10.92
N GLN A 5 4.19 -17.48 10.98
CA GLN A 5 3.50 -18.75 10.72
C GLN A 5 2.60 -19.18 11.90
N LYS A 6 3.00 -18.87 13.14
CA LYS A 6 2.22 -19.22 14.34
C LYS A 6 0.95 -18.39 14.48
N LEU A 7 0.97 -17.12 14.04
CA LEU A 7 -0.20 -16.25 14.10
C LEU A 7 -1.27 -16.63 13.08
N LEU A 8 -0.85 -17.03 11.86
CA LEU A 8 -1.76 -17.54 10.83
C LEU A 8 -2.36 -18.89 11.23
N LEU A 9 -1.56 -19.78 11.82
CA LEU A 9 -2.04 -21.08 12.30
C LEU A 9 -2.99 -20.93 13.51
N ALA A 10 -2.74 -19.97 14.40
CA ALA A 10 -3.64 -19.67 15.53
C ALA A 10 -4.99 -19.08 15.06
N LEU A 11 -4.98 -18.24 14.02
CA LEU A 11 -6.21 -17.68 13.44
C LEU A 11 -7.04 -18.78 12.77
N VAL A 12 -6.43 -19.65 11.96
CA VAL A 12 -7.12 -20.77 11.32
C VAL A 12 -7.61 -21.79 12.35
N ALA A 13 -6.82 -22.10 13.39
CA ALA A 13 -7.26 -23.00 14.47
C ALA A 13 -8.42 -22.44 15.30
N SER A 14 -8.48 -21.12 15.52
CA SER A 14 -9.60 -20.50 16.25
C SER A 14 -10.94 -20.56 15.50
N ILE A 15 -10.91 -20.63 14.17
CA ILE A 15 -12.09 -20.80 13.32
C ILE A 15 -12.56 -22.27 13.31
N LEU A 16 -11.64 -23.24 13.44
CA LEU A 16 -12.00 -24.67 13.55
C LEU A 16 -12.31 -25.14 14.98
N ALA A 17 -11.93 -24.38 16.01
CA ALA A 17 -12.04 -24.79 17.42
C ALA A 17 -13.35 -24.41 18.12
N THR A 18 -14.36 -23.91 17.39
CA THR A 18 -15.71 -23.67 17.94
C THR A 18 -16.73 -24.67 17.37
N PRO A 19 -16.73 -25.95 17.81
CA PRO A 19 -17.76 -26.90 17.41
C PRO A 19 -19.13 -26.64 18.08
N ALA A 20 -19.32 -25.51 18.78
CA ALA A 20 -20.52 -25.26 19.57
C ALA A 20 -21.79 -24.92 18.77
N ALA A 21 -21.72 -24.79 17.44
CA ALA A 21 -22.90 -24.52 16.61
C ALA A 21 -23.57 -25.77 16.00
N PHE A 22 -23.00 -26.98 16.19
CA PHE A 22 -23.51 -28.21 15.59
C PHE A 22 -24.18 -29.21 16.55
N ALA A 23 -24.35 -28.85 17.83
CA ALA A 23 -25.07 -29.70 18.77
C ALA A 23 -26.59 -29.48 18.64
N TYR A 24 -27.19 -29.99 17.56
CA TYR A 24 -28.62 -30.27 17.57
C TYR A 24 -28.83 -31.55 18.38
N THR A 25 -29.61 -31.48 19.45
CA THR A 25 -30.06 -32.65 20.21
C THR A 25 -30.94 -33.51 19.30
N HIS A 26 -30.42 -34.65 18.83
CA HIS A 26 -31.24 -35.67 18.21
C HIS A 26 -32.14 -36.26 19.30
N ASP A 27 -33.42 -35.91 19.28
CA ASP A 27 -34.44 -36.66 20.01
C ASP A 27 -34.54 -38.05 19.37
N THR A 28 -34.31 -39.09 20.17
CA THR A 28 -34.29 -40.50 19.75
C THR A 28 -35.59 -41.22 20.07
N THR A 29 -36.67 -40.50 20.39
CA THR A 29 -37.99 -41.11 20.59
C THR A 29 -38.95 -40.82 19.43
N PRO A 30 -39.04 -41.70 18.41
CA PRO A 30 -40.05 -41.53 17.38
C PRO A 30 -41.39 -42.00 17.94
N THR A 31 -42.24 -41.07 18.36
CA THR A 31 -43.68 -41.33 18.35
C THR A 31 -44.16 -41.25 16.91
N GLU A 32 -44.36 -42.40 16.26
CA GLU A 32 -44.96 -42.47 14.94
C GLU A 32 -46.34 -41.79 14.94
N ASN A 33 -46.40 -40.60 14.33
CA ASN A 33 -47.65 -39.96 13.98
C ASN A 33 -48.13 -40.54 12.64
N THR A 34 -49.10 -41.45 12.70
CA THR A 34 -49.70 -42.14 11.55
C THR A 34 -50.74 -41.31 10.79
N ALA A 35 -50.76 -39.99 10.98
CA ALA A 35 -51.56 -39.10 10.15
C ALA A 35 -50.74 -38.66 8.92
N ALA A 36 -51.15 -39.12 7.74
CA ALA A 36 -50.64 -38.71 6.45
C ALA A 36 -50.53 -37.18 6.36
N LEU A 37 -49.30 -36.67 6.43
CA LEU A 37 -48.96 -35.32 6.01
C LEU A 37 -48.05 -35.49 4.80
N ALA A 38 -48.44 -34.87 3.69
CA ALA A 38 -47.66 -34.83 2.47
C ALA A 38 -46.24 -34.39 2.81
N HIS A 39 -45.30 -35.34 2.79
CA HIS A 39 -43.89 -35.02 2.74
C HIS A 39 -43.72 -34.31 1.39
N ASP A 40 -43.41 -33.02 1.40
CA ASP A 40 -42.74 -32.47 0.24
C ASP A 40 -41.34 -33.09 0.25
N ASP A 41 -40.95 -33.73 -0.85
CA ASP A 41 -39.72 -34.52 -0.90
C ASP A 41 -38.47 -33.64 -1.06
N VAL A 42 -38.53 -32.33 -0.71
CA VAL A 42 -37.45 -31.39 -1.01
C VAL A 42 -37.21 -30.35 0.08
N ASP A 43 -36.33 -30.70 1.01
CA ASP A 43 -35.77 -29.77 2.00
C ASP A 43 -34.70 -28.86 1.38
N TYR A 44 -34.80 -27.53 1.60
CA TYR A 44 -33.79 -26.55 1.19
C TYR A 44 -33.27 -25.73 2.37
N HIS A 45 -31.96 -25.51 2.44
CA HIS A 45 -31.31 -24.56 3.35
C HIS A 45 -30.60 -23.46 2.56
N ASN A 46 -30.74 -22.21 3.00
CA ASN A 46 -30.01 -21.07 2.45
C ASN A 46 -28.76 -20.77 3.29
N VAL A 47 -27.59 -20.80 2.66
CA VAL A 47 -26.33 -20.38 3.26
C VAL A 47 -25.85 -19.11 2.57
N SER A 48 -25.59 -18.06 3.35
CA SER A 48 -25.02 -16.80 2.84
C SER A 48 -23.55 -16.69 3.27
N ILE A 49 -22.66 -16.42 2.32
CA ILE A 49 -21.23 -16.19 2.55
C ILE A 49 -20.89 -14.79 2.06
N ALA A 50 -20.47 -13.92 2.97
CA ALA A 50 -20.00 -12.58 2.64
C ALA A 50 -18.46 -12.54 2.65
N VAL A 51 -17.85 -12.15 1.55
CA VAL A 51 -16.40 -11.91 1.46
C VAL A 51 -16.15 -10.41 1.58
N PRO A 52 -15.39 -9.96 2.58
CA PRO A 52 -15.09 -8.53 2.73
C PRO A 52 -14.16 -8.03 1.63
N GLU A 53 -14.21 -6.71 1.42
CA GLU A 53 -13.23 -6.00 0.62
C GLU A 53 -11.90 -5.87 1.40
N ILE A 54 -10.79 -6.16 0.73
CA ILE A 54 -9.43 -6.25 1.25
C ILE A 54 -8.49 -5.61 0.23
N ALA A 55 -7.65 -4.69 0.71
CA ALA A 55 -6.60 -4.06 -0.07
C ALA A 55 -5.31 -4.09 0.73
N LEU A 56 -4.22 -4.51 0.10
CA LEU A 56 -2.91 -4.61 0.73
C LEU A 56 -1.89 -3.87 -0.10
N ILE A 57 -1.00 -3.14 0.56
CA ILE A 57 0.16 -2.49 -0.02
C ILE A 57 1.36 -2.77 0.85
N ASP A 58 2.48 -3.11 0.22
CA ASP A 58 3.76 -3.31 0.86
C ASP A 58 4.83 -2.51 0.08
N VAL A 59 5.60 -1.72 0.82
CA VAL A 59 6.69 -0.92 0.28
C VAL A 59 7.94 -1.30 1.04
N THR A 60 8.87 -1.95 0.35
CA THR A 60 10.11 -2.46 0.95
C THR A 60 11.32 -1.92 0.20
N PRO A 61 12.44 -1.63 0.85
CA PRO A 61 13.68 -1.33 0.13
C PRO A 61 14.15 -2.55 -0.70
N ASN A 62 14.62 -2.33 -1.93
CA ASN A 62 14.99 -3.42 -2.86
C ASN A 62 16.27 -4.18 -2.43
N THR A 63 17.12 -3.52 -1.64
CA THR A 63 18.31 -4.07 -1.03
C THR A 63 18.03 -4.21 0.46
N THR A 64 18.35 -5.37 1.03
CA THR A 64 18.13 -5.68 2.44
C THR A 64 18.75 -4.60 3.34
N GLY A 65 17.94 -3.63 3.78
CA GLY A 65 18.29 -2.65 4.79
C GLY A 65 18.65 -1.23 4.32
N THR A 66 18.79 -0.96 3.02
CA THR A 66 19.19 0.39 2.57
C THR A 66 18.00 1.16 2.01
N ALA A 67 17.50 2.14 2.76
CA ALA A 67 16.48 3.07 2.28
C ALA A 67 17.03 3.87 1.07
N PRO A 68 16.17 4.28 0.12
CA PRO A 68 16.57 5.19 -0.94
C PRO A 68 17.21 6.45 -0.36
N ALA A 69 18.39 6.80 -0.85
CA ALA A 69 19.09 8.01 -0.46
C ALA A 69 19.31 8.91 -1.69
N ILE A 70 19.12 10.20 -1.49
CA ILE A 70 19.29 11.23 -2.50
C ILE A 70 20.42 12.14 -2.03
N THR A 71 21.47 12.24 -2.83
CA THR A 71 22.60 13.13 -2.57
C THR A 71 22.72 14.14 -3.70
N PHE A 72 23.22 15.32 -3.37
CA PHE A 72 23.44 16.40 -4.33
C PHE A 72 24.91 16.81 -4.32
N THR A 73 25.41 17.25 -5.47
CA THR A 73 26.76 17.82 -5.57
C THR A 73 26.70 19.28 -5.15
N ALA A 74 27.52 19.64 -4.16
CA ALA A 74 27.66 21.02 -3.71
C ALA A 74 28.31 21.90 -4.80
N PRO A 75 27.92 23.17 -4.91
CA PRO A 75 28.58 24.13 -5.81
C PRO A 75 30.04 24.40 -5.41
N THR A 76 30.89 24.70 -6.39
CA THR A 76 32.29 25.13 -6.17
C THR A 76 32.40 26.59 -5.77
N ASP A 77 31.50 27.43 -6.30
CA ASP A 77 31.50 28.88 -6.11
C ASP A 77 30.34 29.32 -5.21
N ALA A 78 30.60 30.30 -4.35
CA ALA A 78 29.57 30.87 -3.49
C ALA A 78 28.47 31.54 -4.35
N GLY A 79 27.21 31.20 -4.07
CA GLY A 79 26.06 31.72 -4.81
C GLY A 79 25.61 30.85 -5.99
N ALA A 80 26.43 29.87 -6.42
CA ALA A 80 25.96 28.82 -7.32
C ALA A 80 25.09 27.82 -6.54
N GLY A 81 24.18 27.14 -7.22
CA GLY A 81 23.32 26.13 -6.59
C GLY A 81 23.79 24.70 -6.76
N PHE A 82 23.03 23.79 -6.17
CA PHE A 82 23.31 22.36 -6.20
C PHE A 82 23.05 21.77 -7.59
N THR A 83 23.81 20.73 -7.95
CA THR A 83 23.67 20.03 -9.24
C THR A 83 23.81 18.52 -9.08
N ASN A 84 23.53 17.77 -10.16
CA ASN A 84 23.75 16.33 -10.30
C ASN A 84 23.20 15.51 -9.11
N PRO A 85 21.86 15.47 -8.92
CA PRO A 85 21.29 14.59 -7.93
C PRO A 85 21.62 13.14 -8.26
N VAL A 86 22.06 12.38 -7.27
CA VAL A 86 22.30 10.95 -7.38
C VAL A 86 21.32 10.24 -6.45
N VAL A 87 20.61 9.26 -7.01
CA VAL A 87 19.80 8.32 -6.23
C VAL A 87 20.58 7.04 -6.05
N THR A 88 20.67 6.58 -4.80
CA THR A 88 21.17 5.25 -4.49
C THR A 88 20.07 4.42 -3.85
N GLY A 89 19.98 3.15 -4.25
CA GLY A 89 18.93 2.23 -3.84
C GLY A 89 17.63 2.41 -4.64
N ALA A 90 16.72 1.46 -4.48
CA ALA A 90 15.34 1.57 -4.98
C ALA A 90 14.39 0.94 -3.96
N SER A 91 13.10 1.18 -4.13
CA SER A 91 12.08 0.45 -3.38
C SER A 91 11.41 -0.58 -4.28
N THR A 92 10.84 -1.59 -3.66
CA THR A 92 9.93 -2.55 -4.22
C THR A 92 8.53 -2.23 -3.71
N LEU A 93 7.60 -2.14 -4.64
CA LEU A 93 6.18 -1.97 -4.40
C LEU A 93 5.47 -3.28 -4.70
N ALA A 94 4.68 -3.76 -3.75
CA ALA A 94 3.76 -4.85 -3.94
C ALA A 94 2.36 -4.48 -3.46
N TYR A 95 1.33 -4.92 -4.17
CA TYR A 95 -0.04 -4.63 -3.78
C TYR A 95 -1.04 -5.66 -4.29
N SER A 96 -2.16 -5.78 -3.60
CA SER A 96 -3.30 -6.62 -3.97
C SER A 96 -4.60 -5.92 -3.59
N SER A 97 -5.66 -6.22 -4.32
CA SER A 97 -6.96 -5.62 -4.15
C SER A 97 -8.02 -6.60 -4.64
N ASN A 98 -9.00 -6.92 -3.80
CA ASN A 98 -10.32 -7.28 -4.30
C ASN A 98 -11.23 -6.05 -4.24
N VAL A 99 -12.14 -5.96 -5.21
CA VAL A 99 -13.17 -4.92 -5.29
C VAL A 99 -14.53 -5.61 -5.29
N ALA A 100 -15.54 -4.93 -4.75
CA ALA A 100 -16.88 -5.49 -4.69
C ALA A 100 -17.39 -5.85 -6.09
N ALA A 101 -17.83 -7.10 -6.27
CA ALA A 101 -18.32 -7.59 -7.57
C ALA A 101 -19.53 -6.78 -8.09
N VAL A 102 -20.35 -6.27 -7.17
CA VAL A 102 -21.59 -5.54 -7.47
C VAL A 102 -21.34 -4.06 -7.80
N THR A 103 -20.20 -3.51 -7.39
CA THR A 103 -19.80 -2.13 -7.67
C THR A 103 -18.30 -2.13 -7.94
N PRO A 104 -17.88 -2.47 -9.17
CA PRO A 104 -16.47 -2.53 -9.53
C PRO A 104 -15.89 -1.11 -9.59
N GLY A 105 -15.53 -0.56 -8.43
CA GLY A 105 -14.71 0.63 -8.32
C GLY A 105 -13.24 0.27 -8.54
N LEU A 106 -12.52 1.09 -9.29
CA LEU A 106 -11.07 0.96 -9.38
C LEU A 106 -10.43 1.56 -8.12
N ARG A 107 -9.19 1.15 -7.84
CA ARG A 107 -8.37 1.71 -6.76
C ARG A 107 -7.24 2.57 -7.29
N LYS A 108 -6.64 3.32 -6.38
CA LYS A 108 -5.39 4.05 -6.60
C LYS A 108 -4.46 3.96 -5.41
N ILE A 109 -3.16 4.08 -5.68
CA ILE A 109 -2.11 4.29 -4.69
C ILE A 109 -1.71 5.75 -4.76
N THR A 110 -1.93 6.48 -3.67
CA THR A 110 -1.45 7.86 -3.48
C THR A 110 -0.18 7.84 -2.65
N VAL A 111 0.71 8.80 -2.91
CA VAL A 111 1.89 9.05 -2.08
C VAL A 111 1.80 10.46 -1.54
N ALA A 112 2.04 10.61 -0.24
CA ALA A 112 2.06 11.91 0.42
C ALA A 112 3.31 12.07 1.30
N VAL A 113 3.82 13.30 1.39
CA VAL A 113 4.80 13.67 2.41
C VAL A 113 4.11 13.61 3.77
N SER A 114 4.66 12.83 4.69
CA SER A 114 4.08 12.67 6.02
C SER A 114 4.09 13.98 6.78
N SER A 115 2.93 14.35 7.35
CA SER A 115 2.79 15.46 8.31
C SER A 115 3.00 15.01 9.76
N ALA A 116 3.33 13.74 10.01
CA ALA A 116 3.27 13.16 11.34
C ALA A 116 4.35 13.74 12.29
N THR A 117 3.88 14.48 13.29
CA THR A 117 4.60 14.80 14.53
C THR A 117 4.43 13.64 15.52
N GLY A 118 5.53 13.03 15.98
CA GLY A 118 5.52 11.89 16.93
C GLY A 118 6.92 11.39 17.26
N ALA A 119 7.06 10.38 18.13
CA ALA A 119 8.37 9.82 18.47
C ALA A 119 9.09 9.30 17.20
N GLY A 120 10.29 9.82 16.91
CA GLY A 120 10.99 9.59 15.65
C GLY A 120 10.66 10.57 14.51
N ALA A 121 9.91 11.65 14.80
CA ALA A 121 9.62 12.74 13.86
C ALA A 121 10.58 13.93 13.97
N ALA A 122 11.50 13.92 14.96
CA ALA A 122 12.38 15.06 15.24
C ALA A 122 13.29 15.45 14.05
N ASP A 123 13.51 14.53 13.10
CA ASP A 123 14.31 14.73 11.89
C ASP A 123 13.51 14.63 10.59
N LEU A 124 12.18 14.57 10.69
CA LEU A 124 11.31 14.58 9.51
C LEU A 124 11.09 16.02 9.04
N VAL A 125 11.43 16.27 7.79
CA VAL A 125 11.30 17.60 7.19
C VAL A 125 10.42 17.52 5.95
N ALA A 126 9.71 18.60 5.65
CA ALA A 126 9.12 18.79 4.33
C ALA A 126 10.20 18.74 3.24
N ILE A 127 9.80 18.49 2.00
CA ILE A 127 10.72 18.58 0.87
C ILE A 127 11.26 20.02 0.81
N PRO A 128 12.59 20.22 0.79
CA PRO A 128 13.18 21.55 0.73
C PRO A 128 12.65 22.35 -0.46
N ALA A 129 12.52 23.66 -0.29
CA ALA A 129 12.17 24.55 -1.40
C ALA A 129 13.20 24.41 -2.54
N GLY A 130 12.70 24.37 -3.79
CA GLY A 130 13.53 24.15 -4.97
C GLY A 130 13.91 22.69 -5.24
N VAL A 131 13.42 21.73 -4.44
CA VAL A 131 13.56 20.30 -4.71
C VAL A 131 12.21 19.70 -5.06
N THR A 132 12.22 18.82 -6.05
CA THR A 132 11.09 18.00 -6.46
C THR A 132 11.45 16.52 -6.42
N LEU A 133 10.53 15.69 -5.95
CA LEU A 133 10.68 14.24 -5.86
C LEU A 133 9.64 13.57 -6.75
N GLY A 134 10.07 13.15 -7.94
CA GLY A 134 9.30 12.30 -8.83
C GLY A 134 9.42 10.83 -8.43
N MET A 135 8.37 10.07 -8.72
CA MET A 135 8.33 8.62 -8.47
C MET A 135 7.64 7.92 -9.63
N THR A 136 8.29 6.91 -10.17
CA THR A 136 7.77 6.13 -11.30
C THR A 136 7.85 4.64 -10.96
N PRO A 137 6.70 3.97 -10.77
CA PRO A 137 6.66 2.52 -10.61
C PRO A 137 6.77 1.82 -11.95
N THR A 138 7.37 0.63 -11.97
CA THR A 138 7.29 -0.26 -13.13
C THR A 138 6.03 -1.13 -13.07
N LEU A 139 5.29 -1.19 -14.16
CA LEU A 139 4.10 -2.04 -14.30
C LEU A 139 4.38 -3.12 -15.34
N ASP A 140 3.94 -4.35 -15.10
CA ASP A 140 4.13 -5.50 -16.00
C ASP A 140 2.84 -5.95 -16.70
N SER A 141 1.70 -5.35 -16.32
CA SER A 141 0.38 -5.74 -16.81
C SER A 141 -0.58 -4.55 -16.80
N PRO A 142 -1.53 -4.45 -17.75
CA PRO A 142 -2.60 -3.45 -17.70
C PRO A 142 -3.51 -3.58 -16.47
N THR A 143 -3.62 -4.78 -15.88
CA THR A 143 -4.40 -5.03 -14.66
C THR A 143 -3.70 -4.53 -13.39
N ALA A 144 -2.44 -4.14 -13.51
CA ALA A 144 -1.68 -3.41 -12.49
C ALA A 144 -2.13 -1.95 -12.35
N GLY A 145 -3.05 -1.49 -13.21
CA GLY A 145 -3.44 -0.10 -13.29
C GLY A 145 -2.53 0.69 -14.22
N THR A 146 -2.48 1.99 -14.02
CA THR A 146 -1.78 2.98 -14.85
C THR A 146 -0.85 3.81 -13.98
N VAL A 147 0.34 4.13 -14.48
CA VAL A 147 1.25 5.06 -13.80
C VAL A 147 0.52 6.39 -13.58
N GLY A 148 0.53 6.87 -12.33
CA GLY A 148 -0.16 8.07 -11.94
C GLY A 148 0.59 9.35 -12.31
N THR A 149 0.25 10.44 -11.63
CA THR A 149 0.78 11.77 -11.89
C THR A 149 2.09 12.08 -11.17
N CYS A 150 2.58 11.22 -10.28
CA CYS A 150 3.79 11.51 -9.48
C CYS A 150 5.07 11.78 -10.30
N GLU A 151 5.13 11.42 -11.58
CA GLU A 151 6.24 11.78 -12.46
C GLU A 151 6.07 13.18 -13.07
N THR A 152 4.86 13.55 -13.49
CA THR A 152 4.55 14.82 -14.16
C THR A 152 4.15 15.94 -13.20
N ALA A 153 3.69 15.59 -12.00
CA ALA A 153 3.38 16.46 -10.88
C ALA A 153 4.12 15.94 -9.62
N PRO A 154 5.47 16.06 -9.60
CA PRO A 154 6.28 15.51 -8.52
C PRO A 154 6.01 16.21 -7.19
N LEU A 155 6.30 15.50 -6.09
CA LEU A 155 6.18 16.07 -4.76
C LEU A 155 7.18 17.22 -4.58
N SER A 156 6.77 18.27 -3.89
CA SER A 156 7.59 19.46 -3.63
C SER A 156 7.22 20.09 -2.28
N SER A 157 7.79 21.25 -1.98
CA SER A 157 7.36 22.05 -0.83
C SER A 157 5.89 22.52 -0.88
N THR A 158 5.26 22.53 -2.07
CA THR A 158 3.86 22.95 -2.27
C THR A 158 2.94 21.82 -2.71
N VAL A 159 3.47 20.82 -3.43
CA VAL A 159 2.74 19.62 -3.84
C VAL A 159 3.08 18.50 -2.87
N THR A 160 2.23 18.29 -1.86
CA THR A 160 2.50 17.33 -0.77
C THR A 160 1.93 15.94 -1.02
N SER A 161 1.17 15.74 -2.10
CA SER A 161 0.64 14.44 -2.51
C SER A 161 0.48 14.33 -4.02
N CYS A 162 0.62 13.11 -4.55
CA CYS A 162 0.36 12.77 -5.94
C CYS A 162 -0.19 11.33 -6.06
N ASP A 163 -0.85 11.02 -7.17
CA ASP A 163 -1.26 9.64 -7.48
C ASP A 163 -0.06 8.90 -8.08
N LEU A 164 0.31 7.76 -7.50
CA LEU A 164 1.44 6.93 -7.97
C LEU A 164 0.99 5.87 -8.98
N ILE A 165 -0.13 5.21 -8.69
CA ILE A 165 -0.79 4.25 -9.59
C ILE A 165 -2.29 4.50 -9.50
N THR A 166 -2.98 4.55 -10.63
CA THR A 166 -4.44 4.66 -10.70
C THR A 166 -5.02 3.45 -11.44
N GLY A 167 -6.35 3.28 -11.41
CA GLY A 167 -7.01 2.26 -12.23
C GLY A 167 -6.73 0.80 -11.80
N ILE A 168 -6.36 0.58 -10.54
CA ILE A 168 -6.06 -0.75 -10.02
C ILE A 168 -7.38 -1.53 -9.90
N ALA A 169 -7.53 -2.58 -10.70
CA ALA A 169 -8.73 -3.42 -10.73
C ALA A 169 -8.72 -4.50 -9.63
N ASN A 170 -9.66 -5.44 -9.71
CA ASN A 170 -9.59 -6.68 -8.94
C ASN A 170 -8.36 -7.50 -9.39
N TYR A 171 -7.54 -7.93 -8.43
CA TYR A 171 -6.33 -8.68 -8.71
C TYR A 171 -6.22 -9.88 -7.77
N ALA A 172 -6.48 -11.06 -8.33
CA ALA A 172 -6.64 -12.32 -7.59
C ALA A 172 -5.36 -12.79 -6.87
N THR A 173 -4.19 -12.43 -7.38
CA THR A 173 -2.88 -12.82 -6.83
C THR A 173 -2.02 -11.58 -6.74
N GLY A 174 -1.57 -11.10 -5.58
CA GLY A 174 -0.87 -9.80 -5.46
C GLY A 174 0.24 -9.55 -6.50
N ILE A 175 0.35 -8.30 -6.94
CA ILE A 175 1.46 -7.82 -7.79
C ILE A 175 2.69 -7.77 -6.91
N ASN A 176 3.59 -8.73 -7.09
CA ASN A 176 4.80 -8.84 -6.29
C ASN A 176 5.99 -8.21 -7.01
N GLY A 177 6.86 -7.55 -6.25
CA GLY A 177 8.23 -7.32 -6.71
C GLY A 177 8.41 -6.21 -7.74
N LYS A 178 7.51 -5.22 -7.84
CA LYS A 178 7.67 -4.12 -8.81
C LYS A 178 8.66 -3.10 -8.32
N THR A 179 9.56 -2.67 -9.19
CA THR A 179 10.54 -1.65 -8.84
C THR A 179 9.85 -0.29 -8.82
N LEU A 180 9.92 0.39 -7.68
CA LEU A 180 9.59 1.80 -7.54
C LEU A 180 10.88 2.60 -7.64
N THR A 181 11.02 3.35 -8.73
CA THR A 181 12.17 4.21 -8.98
C THR A 181 11.85 5.63 -8.52
N TYR A 182 12.80 6.25 -7.81
CA TYR A 182 12.73 7.65 -7.41
C TYR A 182 13.55 8.49 -8.38
N VAL A 183 12.98 9.62 -8.81
CA VAL A 183 13.61 10.57 -9.73
C VAL A 183 13.61 11.96 -9.07
N PRO A 184 14.63 12.29 -8.27
CA PRO A 184 14.77 13.61 -7.70
C PRO A 184 15.21 14.60 -8.77
N THR A 185 14.65 15.79 -8.73
CA THR A 185 15.05 16.91 -9.57
C THR A 185 15.20 18.16 -8.70
N ILE A 186 16.10 19.05 -9.11
CA ILE A 186 16.17 20.40 -8.56
C ILE A 186 15.38 21.26 -9.52
N THR A 187 14.37 21.95 -9.01
CA THR A 187 13.59 22.90 -9.79
C THR A 187 14.45 24.13 -10.03
N GLY A 188 14.95 24.28 -11.25
CA GLY A 188 15.96 25.27 -11.62
C GLY A 188 17.38 24.72 -11.46
N ALA A 189 18.01 24.33 -12.56
CA ALA A 189 19.42 23.93 -12.56
C ALA A 189 20.28 25.04 -11.89
N GLY A 190 21.02 24.69 -10.83
CA GLY A 190 21.83 25.67 -10.09
C GLY A 190 21.04 26.53 -9.09
N GLY A 191 19.87 26.09 -8.62
CA GLY A 191 19.16 26.73 -7.51
C GLY A 191 19.86 26.50 -6.15
N MET A 192 19.99 27.56 -5.35
CA MET A 192 20.48 27.44 -3.98
C MET A 192 19.38 26.81 -3.10
N ILE A 193 19.62 25.59 -2.63
CA ILE A 193 18.80 24.97 -1.59
C ILE A 193 19.26 25.55 -0.24
N ALA A 194 18.32 25.96 0.61
CA ALA A 194 18.65 26.51 1.92
C ALA A 194 19.48 25.51 2.75
N HIS A 195 20.75 25.84 3.00
CA HIS A 195 21.64 25.04 3.83
C HIS A 195 21.41 25.38 5.31
N THR A 196 20.72 24.52 6.05
CA THR A 196 20.65 24.67 7.51
C THR A 196 21.99 24.24 8.12
N ALA A 197 22.53 25.06 9.02
CA ALA A 197 23.92 25.06 9.51
C ALA A 197 24.47 23.75 10.13
N SER A 198 23.75 22.63 10.16
CA SER A 198 24.21 21.40 10.80
C SER A 198 24.82 20.35 9.87
N GLY A 199 24.88 20.56 8.55
CA GLY A 199 25.49 19.60 7.59
C GLY A 199 24.92 18.17 7.61
N ALA A 200 23.85 17.94 8.36
CA ALA A 200 23.28 16.63 8.60
C ALA A 200 22.18 16.34 7.56
N ALA A 201 22.16 15.11 7.04
CA ALA A 201 21.11 14.64 6.15
C ALA A 201 19.74 14.77 6.84
N LYS A 202 18.75 15.26 6.09
CA LYS A 202 17.35 15.31 6.54
C LYS A 202 16.59 14.12 6.00
N THR A 203 15.63 13.64 6.77
CA THR A 203 14.78 12.51 6.34
C THR A 203 13.42 13.03 5.90
N VAL A 204 12.99 12.67 4.69
CA VAL A 204 11.63 12.88 4.22
C VAL A 204 10.89 11.55 4.37
N ARG A 205 9.73 11.56 5.04
CA ARG A 205 8.89 10.37 5.17
C ARG A 205 7.76 10.42 4.15
N LEU A 206 7.60 9.34 3.40
CA LEU A 206 6.50 9.15 2.46
C LEU A 206 5.48 8.17 3.04
N VAL A 207 4.20 8.50 2.87
CA VAL A 207 3.06 7.65 3.24
C VAL A 207 2.38 7.22 1.96
N TYR A 208 2.20 5.92 1.78
CA TYR A 208 1.53 5.31 0.64
C TYR A 208 0.15 4.85 1.08
N THR A 209 -0.90 5.30 0.38
CA THR A 209 -2.28 4.93 0.71
C THR A 209 -2.95 4.29 -0.49
N LEU A 210 -3.44 3.06 -0.31
CA LEU A 210 -4.29 2.37 -1.26
C LEU A 210 -5.75 2.67 -0.93
N SER A 211 -6.48 3.33 -1.85
CA SER A 211 -7.86 3.78 -1.65
C SER A 211 -8.72 3.53 -2.88
N SER A 212 -10.03 3.73 -2.78
CA SER A 212 -10.91 3.84 -3.95
C SER A 212 -10.46 5.02 -4.83
N ALA A 213 -10.61 4.85 -6.14
CA ALA A 213 -10.53 5.96 -7.09
C ALA A 213 -11.83 6.77 -6.98
N SER A 214 -11.71 8.08 -6.75
CA SER A 214 -12.81 9.04 -6.76
C SER A 214 -13.22 9.37 -8.19
#